data_AF-A0A431UM67-F1
#
_entry.id   AF-A0A431UM67-F1
#
_cell.length_a   1.000
_cell.length_b   1.000
_cell.length_c   1.000
_cell.angle_alpha   90.00
_cell.angle_beta   90.00
_cell.angle_gamma   90.00
#
_symmetry.space_group_name_H-M   'P 1'
#
loop_
_entity.id
_entity.type
_entity.pdbx_description
1 polymer ?
#
loop_
_entity_poly.entity_id
_entity_poly.type
_entity_poly.pdbx_seq_one_letter_code
_entity_poly.pdbx_strand_id
1 'polypeptide(L)'
;MIGRKLLWILLLPTSTWAATSIDAQLREMDREMLVAGASGRIEKLVDAYSSWESSRPPGDSCGSLSDLDLEAAFRASFYISRYVGDEEWLGKVRCIHEELRRRGAATETMHRNMHSLLVQVRRFAEANELREMEALRVDELPEIERIAPDQQGTLHRLASGKFEWRRWAYKDGLEVVAYVNPVCAPSRRAMHVILSEPEWEWIRPQIRFVVRRSPAWPQFGVSEWNKRNPSHPMLLQAGSEGWKELDVYETPVFHVFRNGLRLRTLTGWADASDHLMSLKESF
;
A
#
# COMPACT_ATOMS: atom_id res chain seq x y z
N MET A 1 -17.76 58.35 -49.90
CA MET A 1 -17.97 57.89 -48.51
C MET A 1 -18.99 56.77 -48.53
N ILE A 2 -18.57 55.52 -48.28
CA ILE A 2 -19.34 54.41 -47.66
C ILE A 2 -18.28 53.35 -47.35
N GLY A 3 -17.98 53.17 -46.06
CA GLY A 3 -16.93 52.27 -45.57
C GLY A 3 -17.46 50.84 -45.39
N ARG A 4 -16.79 49.87 -46.00
CA ARG A 4 -16.92 48.43 -45.67
C ARG A 4 -16.25 48.19 -44.31
N LYS A 5 -17.04 47.96 -43.27
CA LYS A 5 -16.54 47.35 -42.03
C LYS A 5 -16.68 45.83 -42.15
N LEU A 6 -15.54 45.15 -42.30
CA LEU A 6 -15.42 43.71 -42.04
C LEU A 6 -15.73 43.47 -40.56
N LEU A 7 -16.72 42.63 -40.28
CA LEU A 7 -16.97 42.07 -38.96
C LEU A 7 -16.14 40.78 -38.86
N TRP A 8 -14.99 40.84 -38.20
CA TRP A 8 -14.24 39.65 -37.80
C TRP A 8 -14.87 39.12 -36.51
N ILE A 9 -15.66 38.05 -36.62
CA ILE A 9 -16.09 37.24 -35.48
C ILE A 9 -14.88 36.40 -35.08
N LEU A 10 -14.21 36.80 -34.00
CA LEU A 10 -13.25 35.96 -33.29
C LEU A 10 -14.02 34.79 -32.66
N LEU A 11 -14.01 33.65 -33.34
CA LEU A 11 -14.29 32.36 -32.73
C LEU A 11 -13.13 32.07 -31.76
N LEU A 12 -13.31 32.45 -30.50
CA LEU A 12 -12.51 31.89 -29.42
C LEU A 12 -12.84 30.40 -29.34
N PRO A 13 -11.86 29.50 -29.44
CA PRO A 13 -12.10 28.11 -29.12
C PRO A 13 -12.30 28.05 -27.61
N THR A 14 -13.55 28.05 -27.16
CA THR A 14 -13.87 27.52 -25.84
C THR A 14 -13.62 26.02 -25.93
N SER A 15 -12.36 25.63 -25.77
CA SER A 15 -12.03 24.27 -25.42
C SER A 15 -12.67 24.02 -24.07
N THR A 16 -13.89 23.49 -24.09
CA THR A 16 -14.55 22.87 -22.95
C THR A 16 -13.75 21.63 -22.61
N TRP A 17 -12.59 21.81 -21.99
CA TRP A 17 -11.99 20.79 -21.16
C TRP A 17 -12.95 20.64 -19.99
N ALA A 18 -13.86 19.67 -20.06
CA ALA A 18 -14.50 19.19 -18.85
C ALA A 18 -13.36 18.90 -17.87
N ALA A 19 -13.38 19.56 -16.70
CA ALA A 19 -12.38 19.33 -15.67
C ALA A 19 -12.27 17.82 -15.47
N THR A 20 -11.12 17.25 -15.79
CA THR A 20 -10.90 15.80 -15.64
C THR A 20 -11.13 15.43 -14.19
N SER A 21 -11.81 14.33 -13.93
CA SER A 21 -12.06 13.90 -12.55
C SER A 21 -10.73 13.67 -11.82
N ILE A 22 -10.70 13.89 -10.51
CA ILE A 22 -9.47 13.73 -9.70
C ILE A 22 -8.86 12.34 -9.86
N ASP A 23 -9.67 11.29 -10.03
CA ASP A 23 -9.18 9.94 -10.23
C ASP A 23 -8.44 9.75 -11.58
N ALA A 24 -8.90 10.41 -12.64
CA ALA A 24 -8.21 10.39 -13.93
C ALA A 24 -6.89 11.16 -13.87
N GLN A 25 -6.88 12.33 -13.22
CA GLN A 25 -5.68 13.15 -13.07
C GLN A 25 -4.58 12.40 -12.30
N LEU A 26 -4.91 11.78 -11.17
CA LEU A 26 -3.94 11.03 -10.36
C LEU A 26 -3.36 9.83 -11.11
N ARG A 27 -4.19 9.09 -11.85
CA ARG A 27 -3.71 7.94 -12.65
C ARG A 27 -2.77 8.36 -13.76
N GLU A 28 -3.06 9.49 -14.39
CA GLU A 28 -2.20 10.04 -15.44
C GLU A 28 -0.85 10.47 -14.86
N MET A 29 -0.89 11.26 -13.78
CA MET A 29 0.31 11.71 -13.09
C MET A 29 1.16 10.52 -12.63
N ASP A 30 0.51 9.47 -12.13
CA ASP A 30 1.21 8.26 -11.68
C ASP A 30 1.92 7.53 -12.83
N ARG A 31 1.24 7.41 -13.97
CA ARG A 31 1.78 6.79 -15.18
C ARG A 31 3.00 7.54 -15.71
N GLU A 32 2.92 8.87 -15.80
CA GLU A 32 4.02 9.72 -16.23
C GLU A 32 5.23 9.61 -15.29
N MET A 33 4.99 9.62 -13.98
CA MET A 33 6.05 9.46 -12.98
C MET A 33 6.72 8.10 -13.01
N LEU A 34 5.97 7.03 -13.26
CA LEU A 34 6.52 5.68 -13.44
C LEU A 34 7.45 5.61 -14.66
N VAL A 35 7.04 6.20 -15.79
CA VAL A 35 7.87 6.24 -17.01
C VAL A 35 9.15 7.06 -16.79
N ALA A 36 9.04 8.15 -16.03
CA ALA A 36 10.16 9.01 -15.71
C ALA A 36 11.09 8.47 -14.60
N GLY A 37 10.72 7.36 -13.93
CA GLY A 37 11.45 6.86 -12.76
C GLY A 37 11.49 7.85 -11.60
N ALA A 38 10.42 8.63 -11.41
CA ALA A 38 10.40 9.73 -10.45
C ALA A 38 10.43 9.21 -9.00
N SER A 39 11.34 9.77 -8.20
CA SER A 39 11.31 9.61 -6.74
C SER A 39 10.14 10.39 -6.12
N GLY A 40 9.72 9.96 -4.93
CA GLY A 40 8.63 10.62 -4.20
C GLY A 40 7.26 10.50 -4.88
N ARG A 41 7.06 9.45 -5.69
CA ARG A 41 5.87 9.28 -6.54
C ARG A 41 4.56 9.28 -5.73
N ILE A 42 4.53 8.56 -4.61
CA ILE A 42 3.30 8.41 -3.81
C ILE A 42 3.01 9.67 -3.02
N GLU A 43 4.04 10.34 -2.50
CA GLU A 43 3.94 11.63 -1.82
C GLU A 43 3.30 12.67 -2.75
N LYS A 44 3.74 12.73 -4.01
CA LYS A 44 3.13 13.61 -5.02
C LYS A 44 1.66 13.30 -5.29
N LEU A 45 1.26 12.02 -5.32
CA LEU A 45 -0.15 11.63 -5.46
C LEU A 45 -0.99 12.09 -4.26
N VAL A 46 -0.46 11.91 -3.05
CA VAL A 46 -1.08 12.37 -1.79
C VAL A 46 -1.24 13.89 -1.78
N ASP A 47 -0.19 14.63 -2.16
CA ASP A 47 -0.20 16.09 -2.21
C ASP A 47 -1.20 16.61 -3.24
N ALA A 48 -1.27 15.98 -4.42
CA ALA A 48 -2.22 16.34 -5.46
C ALA A 48 -3.68 16.12 -5.00
N TYR A 49 -3.97 15.00 -4.34
CA TYR A 49 -5.31 14.76 -3.78
C TYR A 49 -5.64 15.75 -2.66
N SER A 50 -4.70 16.02 -1.76
CA SER A 50 -4.90 16.96 -0.64
C SER A 50 -5.11 18.39 -1.14
N SER A 51 -4.41 18.78 -2.21
CA SER A 51 -4.59 20.08 -2.88
C SER A 51 -5.98 20.18 -3.53
N TRP A 52 -6.42 19.12 -4.22
CA TRP A 52 -7.77 19.04 -4.78
C TRP A 52 -8.82 19.15 -3.67
N GLU A 53 -8.68 18.40 -2.58
CA GLU A 53 -9.58 18.44 -1.42
C GLU A 53 -9.63 19.86 -0.80
N SER A 54 -8.49 20.52 -0.64
CA SER A 54 -8.38 21.86 -0.05
C SER A 54 -8.90 22.99 -0.95
N SER A 55 -8.95 22.78 -2.27
CA SER A 55 -9.51 23.76 -3.22
C SER A 55 -11.03 23.87 -3.17
N ARG A 56 -11.67 23.01 -2.38
CA ARG A 56 -13.13 22.96 -2.21
C ARG A 56 -13.58 23.95 -1.14
N PRO A 57 -14.83 24.47 -1.22
CA PRO A 57 -15.37 25.37 -0.21
C PRO A 57 -15.30 24.79 1.22
N PRO A 58 -14.93 25.59 2.24
CA PRO A 58 -14.96 25.16 3.64
C PRO A 58 -16.36 24.68 4.04
N GLY A 59 -16.44 23.51 4.69
CA GLY A 59 -17.71 22.86 5.05
C GLY A 59 -18.09 21.70 4.12
N ASP A 60 -17.29 21.43 3.08
CA ASP A 60 -17.44 20.26 2.23
C ASP A 60 -17.01 18.96 2.93
N SER A 61 -17.87 18.44 3.81
CA SER A 61 -17.80 17.05 4.25
C SER A 61 -18.15 16.08 3.11
N CYS A 62 -17.90 14.78 3.26
CA CYS A 62 -18.30 13.78 2.25
C CYS A 62 -19.78 13.92 1.82
N GLY A 63 -20.64 14.43 2.72
CA GLY A 63 -22.07 14.63 2.47
C GLY A 63 -22.47 15.83 1.58
N SER A 64 -21.61 16.82 1.32
CA SER A 64 -21.96 17.97 0.45
C SER A 64 -21.64 17.75 -1.04
N LEU A 65 -20.90 16.67 -1.28
CA LEU A 65 -20.28 16.28 -2.52
C LEU A 65 -21.36 15.85 -3.53
N SER A 66 -21.29 16.21 -4.83
CA SER A 66 -22.21 15.67 -5.84
C SER A 66 -21.96 14.16 -6.01
N ASP A 67 -22.94 13.38 -6.49
CA ASP A 67 -22.74 11.93 -6.68
C ASP A 67 -21.55 11.63 -7.60
N LEU A 68 -21.43 12.36 -8.71
CA LEU A 68 -20.32 12.22 -9.66
C LEU A 68 -18.96 12.50 -9.00
N ASP A 69 -18.88 13.59 -8.25
CA ASP A 69 -17.64 13.99 -7.58
C ASP A 69 -17.32 13.05 -6.40
N LEU A 70 -18.33 12.48 -5.74
CA LEU A 70 -18.17 11.51 -4.65
C LEU A 70 -17.65 10.17 -5.19
N GLU A 71 -18.13 9.71 -6.34
CA GLU A 71 -17.57 8.55 -7.01
C GLU A 71 -16.13 8.78 -7.47
N ALA A 72 -15.82 9.95 -8.04
CA ALA A 72 -14.47 10.32 -8.42
C ALA A 72 -13.54 10.38 -7.19
N ALA A 73 -14.01 10.98 -6.09
CA ALA A 73 -13.31 11.01 -4.82
C ALA A 73 -13.04 9.60 -4.30
N PHE A 74 -14.01 8.69 -4.37
CA PHE A 74 -13.86 7.29 -3.98
C PHE A 74 -12.79 6.57 -4.80
N ARG A 75 -12.84 6.71 -6.13
CA ARG A 75 -11.85 6.07 -7.02
C ARG A 75 -10.44 6.60 -6.76
N ALA A 76 -10.29 7.90 -6.56
CA ALA A 76 -9.03 8.56 -6.26
C ALA A 76 -8.47 8.15 -4.88
N SER A 77 -9.29 8.24 -3.84
CA SER A 77 -8.88 7.90 -2.48
C SER A 77 -8.57 6.42 -2.33
N PHE A 78 -9.36 5.54 -2.95
CA PHE A 78 -9.03 4.11 -3.06
C PHE A 78 -7.70 3.89 -3.78
N TYR A 79 -7.45 4.60 -4.89
CA TYR A 79 -6.21 4.47 -5.65
C TYR A 79 -4.97 4.74 -4.78
N ILE A 80 -4.98 5.85 -4.03
CA ILE A 80 -3.92 6.24 -3.10
C ILE A 80 -3.83 5.29 -1.91
N SER A 81 -4.98 4.87 -1.36
CA SER A 81 -5.04 3.97 -0.19
C SER A 81 -4.39 2.61 -0.46
N ARG A 82 -4.42 2.11 -1.71
CA ARG A 82 -3.69 0.89 -2.07
C ARG A 82 -2.18 1.04 -1.89
N TYR A 83 -1.67 2.25 -2.08
CA TYR A 83 -0.27 2.57 -1.77
C TYR A 83 -0.12 2.80 -0.29
N VAL A 84 -0.65 3.88 0.30
CA VAL A 84 -0.35 4.27 1.70
C VAL A 84 -0.90 3.26 2.72
N GLY A 85 -2.18 2.92 2.60
CA GLY A 85 -2.85 1.87 3.34
C GLY A 85 -2.83 2.06 4.85
N ASP A 86 -3.07 3.25 5.38
CA ASP A 86 -3.15 3.50 6.83
C ASP A 86 -4.58 3.85 7.28
N GLU A 87 -4.76 4.07 8.58
CA GLU A 87 -6.05 4.38 9.18
C GLU A 87 -6.59 5.77 8.78
N GLU A 88 -5.71 6.73 8.49
CA GLU A 88 -6.12 8.06 8.03
C GLU A 88 -6.80 7.98 6.67
N TRP A 89 -6.14 7.31 5.71
CA TRP A 89 -6.70 7.08 4.39
C TRP A 89 -7.93 6.19 4.43
N LEU A 90 -7.94 5.15 5.28
CA LEU A 90 -9.15 4.34 5.49
C LEU A 90 -10.33 5.21 5.95
N GLY A 91 -10.11 6.14 6.89
CA GLY A 91 -11.14 7.07 7.36
C GLY A 91 -11.73 7.92 6.22
N LYS A 92 -10.86 8.43 5.32
CA LYS A 92 -11.29 9.18 4.13
C LYS A 92 -12.16 8.32 3.19
N VAL A 93 -11.70 7.12 2.82
CA VAL A 93 -12.47 6.23 1.93
C VAL A 93 -13.78 5.80 2.59
N ARG A 94 -13.77 5.50 3.90
CA ARG A 94 -14.96 5.11 4.67
C ARG A 94 -16.03 6.18 4.64
N CYS A 95 -15.68 7.43 4.92
CA CYS A 95 -16.61 8.56 4.90
C CYS A 95 -17.29 8.72 3.52
N ILE A 96 -16.51 8.59 2.44
CA ILE A 96 -17.02 8.65 1.07
C ILE A 96 -17.93 7.45 0.76
N HIS A 97 -17.51 6.25 1.16
CA HIS A 97 -18.26 5.01 0.93
C HIS A 97 -19.60 4.99 1.67
N GLU A 98 -19.62 5.41 2.92
CA GLU A 98 -20.85 5.49 3.73
C GLU A 98 -21.84 6.47 3.12
N GLU A 99 -21.38 7.61 2.60
CA GLU A 99 -22.26 8.56 1.92
C GLU A 99 -22.80 7.99 0.60
N LEU A 100 -21.96 7.32 -0.21
CA LEU A 100 -22.42 6.63 -1.42
C LEU A 100 -23.48 5.57 -1.09
N ARG A 101 -23.30 4.82 0.00
CA ARG A 101 -24.28 3.83 0.48
C ARG A 101 -25.58 4.48 0.91
N ARG A 102 -25.51 5.55 1.70
CA ARG A 102 -26.68 6.30 2.18
C ARG A 102 -27.52 6.84 1.02
N ARG A 103 -26.88 7.24 -0.08
CA ARG A 103 -27.55 7.73 -1.31
C ARG A 103 -28.03 6.63 -2.24
N GLY A 104 -27.71 5.36 -1.98
CA GLY A 104 -28.00 4.25 -2.89
C GLY A 104 -27.15 4.26 -4.17
N ALA A 105 -26.01 4.96 -4.16
CA ALA A 105 -25.09 5.09 -5.28
C ALA A 105 -23.86 4.15 -5.17
N ALA A 106 -23.67 3.47 -4.03
CA ALA A 106 -22.59 2.51 -3.87
C ALA A 106 -22.80 1.27 -4.76
N THR A 107 -21.75 0.89 -5.49
CA THR A 107 -21.75 -0.29 -6.36
C THR A 107 -21.05 -1.48 -5.71
N GLU A 108 -21.33 -2.70 -6.17
CA GLU A 108 -20.62 -3.92 -5.71
C GLU A 108 -19.10 -3.76 -5.76
N THR A 109 -18.57 -3.15 -6.82
CA THR A 109 -17.14 -2.83 -6.96
C THR A 109 -16.64 -1.93 -5.83
N MET A 110 -17.41 -0.93 -5.43
CA MET A 110 -17.04 -0.03 -4.32
C MET A 110 -17.05 -0.77 -2.98
N HIS A 111 -18.02 -1.64 -2.73
CA HIS A 111 -18.03 -2.49 -1.53
C HIS A 111 -16.82 -3.43 -1.48
N ARG A 112 -16.46 -4.06 -2.61
CA ARG A 112 -15.26 -4.90 -2.70
C ARG A 112 -13.97 -4.10 -2.49
N ASN A 113 -13.90 -2.89 -3.04
CA ASN A 113 -12.76 -2.00 -2.83
C ASN A 113 -12.64 -1.59 -1.36
N MET A 114 -13.72 -1.20 -0.70
CA MET A 114 -13.72 -0.89 0.74
C MET A 114 -13.32 -2.11 1.58
N HIS A 115 -13.89 -3.29 1.30
CA HIS A 115 -13.48 -4.56 1.92
C HIS A 115 -11.97 -4.79 1.80
N SER A 116 -11.41 -4.58 0.61
CA SER A 116 -9.98 -4.77 0.37
C SER A 116 -9.09 -3.79 1.16
N LEU A 117 -9.56 -2.56 1.40
CA LEU A 117 -8.82 -1.62 2.26
C LEU A 117 -8.88 -2.03 3.74
N LEU A 118 -10.03 -2.51 4.22
CA LEU A 118 -10.15 -3.09 5.56
C LEU A 118 -9.21 -4.29 5.73
N VAL A 119 -9.06 -5.13 4.71
CA VAL A 119 -8.07 -6.22 4.66
C VAL A 119 -6.64 -5.67 4.75
N GLN A 120 -6.33 -4.61 4.00
CA GLN A 120 -5.00 -4.01 3.99
C GLN A 120 -4.60 -3.46 5.37
N VAL A 121 -5.52 -2.79 6.07
CA VAL A 121 -5.26 -2.25 7.42
C VAL A 121 -5.49 -3.27 8.55
N ARG A 122 -5.78 -4.54 8.22
CA ARG A 122 -6.04 -5.63 9.17
C ARG A 122 -7.28 -5.47 10.05
N ARG A 123 -8.28 -4.69 9.60
CA ARG A 123 -9.62 -4.62 10.19
C ARG A 123 -10.50 -5.79 9.71
N PHE A 124 -10.05 -7.02 9.99
CA PHE A 124 -10.69 -8.24 9.47
C PHE A 124 -12.12 -8.44 9.98
N ALA A 125 -12.40 -8.04 11.23
CA ALA A 125 -13.76 -8.07 11.77
C ALA A 125 -14.71 -7.16 10.97
N GLU A 126 -14.35 -5.88 10.80
CA GLU A 126 -15.13 -4.91 10.01
C GLU A 126 -15.26 -5.34 8.54
N ALA A 127 -14.22 -5.96 7.96
CA ALA A 127 -14.29 -6.51 6.60
C ALA A 127 -15.31 -7.66 6.50
N ASN A 128 -15.32 -8.58 7.47
CA ASN A 128 -16.31 -9.66 7.52
C ASN A 128 -17.73 -9.11 7.74
N GLU A 129 -17.92 -8.07 8.55
CA GLU A 129 -19.22 -7.39 8.70
C GLU A 129 -19.70 -6.79 7.37
N LEU A 130 -18.82 -6.08 6.64
CA LEU A 130 -19.14 -5.53 5.33
C LEU A 130 -19.44 -6.64 4.31
N ARG A 131 -18.72 -7.77 4.37
CA ARG A 131 -18.97 -8.95 3.52
C ARG A 131 -20.40 -9.46 3.70
N GLU A 132 -20.85 -9.66 4.94
CA GLU A 132 -22.20 -10.14 5.24
C GLU A 132 -23.26 -9.12 4.83
N MET A 133 -23.07 -7.86 5.22
CA MET A 133 -24.02 -6.77 4.99
C MET A 133 -24.31 -6.54 3.51
N GLU A 134 -23.29 -6.71 2.66
CA GLU A 134 -23.37 -6.46 1.21
C GLU A 134 -23.33 -7.76 0.39
N ALA A 135 -23.46 -8.92 1.05
CA ALA A 135 -23.42 -10.25 0.44
C ALA A 135 -22.24 -10.46 -0.55
N LEU A 136 -21.05 -9.96 -0.18
CA LEU A 136 -19.88 -10.01 -1.06
C LEU A 136 -19.39 -11.44 -1.23
N ARG A 137 -19.18 -11.86 -2.48
CA ARG A 137 -18.54 -13.16 -2.79
C ARG A 137 -17.03 -13.07 -2.61
N VAL A 138 -16.58 -13.14 -1.36
CA VAL A 138 -15.18 -13.20 -0.93
C VAL A 138 -15.05 -14.17 0.25
N ASP A 139 -13.87 -14.73 0.44
CA ASP A 139 -13.61 -15.64 1.56
C ASP A 139 -13.71 -14.92 2.91
N GLU A 140 -14.13 -15.65 3.94
CA GLU A 140 -14.10 -15.15 5.31
C GLU A 140 -12.66 -14.94 5.78
N LEU A 141 -12.42 -13.82 6.45
CA LEU A 141 -11.11 -13.51 7.01
C LEU A 141 -10.99 -14.12 8.41
N PRO A 142 -9.79 -14.62 8.78
CA PRO A 142 -9.56 -15.19 10.10
C PRO A 142 -9.57 -14.12 11.19
N GLU A 143 -9.77 -14.53 12.43
CA GLU A 143 -9.61 -13.64 13.59
C GLU A 143 -8.12 -13.32 13.84
N ILE A 144 -7.85 -12.10 14.33
CA ILE A 144 -6.54 -11.68 14.83
C ILE A 144 -6.64 -11.47 16.34
N GLU A 145 -5.89 -12.25 17.10
CA GLU A 145 -5.80 -12.16 18.56
C GLU A 145 -4.75 -11.11 18.98
N ARG A 146 -5.02 -10.45 20.12
CA ARG A 146 -4.11 -9.50 20.80
C ARG A 146 -3.65 -8.33 19.92
N ILE A 147 -4.57 -7.78 19.12
CA ILE A 147 -4.29 -6.63 18.24
C ILE A 147 -3.73 -5.47 19.08
N ALA A 148 -2.52 -5.03 18.75
CA ALA A 148 -1.91 -3.81 19.26
C ALA A 148 -1.58 -2.89 18.06
N PRO A 149 -2.56 -2.07 17.61
CA PRO A 149 -2.45 -1.34 16.34
C PRO A 149 -1.47 -0.15 16.41
N ASP A 150 -1.13 0.28 17.62
CA ASP A 150 -0.22 1.38 17.95
C ASP A 150 1.25 0.91 18.08
N GLN A 151 1.54 -0.35 17.80
CA GLN A 151 2.87 -0.94 17.98
C GLN A 151 3.33 -1.70 16.73
N GLN A 152 4.63 -1.62 16.45
CA GLN A 152 5.26 -2.42 15.41
C GLN A 152 5.10 -3.91 15.73
N GLY A 153 4.53 -4.66 14.79
CA GLY A 153 4.34 -6.09 14.97
C GLY A 153 4.08 -6.85 13.67
N THR A 154 4.12 -8.17 13.80
CA THR A 154 3.85 -9.14 12.73
C THR A 154 2.74 -10.10 13.13
N LEU A 155 2.05 -10.66 12.14
CA LEU A 155 1.03 -11.68 12.34
C LEU A 155 1.65 -13.06 12.21
N HIS A 156 1.37 -13.91 13.20
CA HIS A 156 1.81 -15.30 13.25
C HIS A 156 0.59 -16.21 13.20
N ARG A 157 0.61 -17.19 12.28
CA ARG A 157 -0.48 -18.16 12.17
C ARG A 157 -0.44 -19.11 13.37
N LEU A 158 -1.59 -19.28 14.03
CA LEU A 158 -1.79 -20.24 15.12
C LEU A 158 -2.28 -21.59 14.57
N ALA A 159 -2.12 -22.65 15.36
CA ALA A 159 -2.65 -23.98 15.03
C ALA A 159 -4.18 -23.99 14.89
N SER A 160 -4.88 -23.09 15.61
CA SER A 160 -6.34 -22.90 15.52
C SER A 160 -6.81 -22.31 14.18
N GLY A 161 -5.90 -21.85 13.31
CA GLY A 161 -6.22 -21.15 12.07
C GLY A 161 -6.35 -19.63 12.23
N LYS A 162 -6.41 -19.13 13.46
CA LYS A 162 -6.34 -17.70 13.79
C LYS A 162 -4.93 -17.14 13.59
N PHE A 163 -4.82 -15.82 13.66
CA PHE A 163 -3.54 -15.13 13.71
C PHE A 163 -3.34 -14.47 15.07
N GLU A 164 -2.09 -14.41 15.51
CA GLU A 164 -1.68 -13.69 16.71
C GLU A 164 -0.80 -12.52 16.28
N TRP A 165 -1.11 -11.32 16.77
CA TRP A 165 -0.18 -10.20 16.72
C TRP A 165 0.98 -10.46 17.67
N ARG A 166 2.20 -10.29 17.17
CA ARG A 166 3.42 -10.33 17.98
C ARG A 166 4.21 -9.05 17.79
N ARG A 167 4.67 -8.49 18.90
CA ARG A 167 5.55 -7.33 18.91
C ARG A 167 6.80 -7.62 18.10
N TRP A 168 7.18 -6.69 17.24
CA TRP A 168 8.47 -6.74 16.57
C TRP A 168 9.56 -6.36 17.57
N ALA A 169 10.51 -7.26 17.77
CA ALA A 169 11.72 -7.00 18.53
C ALA A 169 12.90 -7.14 17.58
N TYR A 170 13.73 -6.11 17.50
CA TYR A 170 14.99 -6.14 16.75
C TYR A 170 16.00 -7.05 17.47
N LYS A 171 16.87 -7.70 16.70
CA LYS A 171 17.97 -8.50 17.25
C LYS A 171 19.09 -7.60 17.76
N ASP A 172 19.80 -8.08 18.78
CA ASP A 172 21.11 -7.56 19.13
C ASP A 172 22.11 -7.90 18.00
N GLY A 173 23.06 -7.01 17.76
CA GLY A 173 23.99 -7.12 16.64
C GLY A 173 23.36 -6.72 15.31
N LEU A 174 23.85 -7.31 14.23
CA LEU A 174 23.38 -7.02 12.87
C LEU A 174 22.04 -7.70 12.61
N GLU A 175 21.12 -6.99 11.98
CA GLU A 175 19.89 -7.57 11.46
C GLU A 175 19.58 -7.00 10.07
N VAL A 176 19.05 -7.84 9.18
CA VAL A 176 18.50 -7.40 7.89
C VAL A 176 17.00 -7.70 7.85
N VAL A 177 16.18 -6.66 7.73
CA VAL A 177 14.75 -6.79 7.51
C VAL A 177 14.49 -6.61 6.02
N ALA A 178 14.11 -7.69 5.35
CA ALA A 178 13.86 -7.71 3.92
C ALA A 178 12.36 -7.70 3.63
N TYR A 179 11.86 -6.59 3.10
CA TYR A 179 10.53 -6.52 2.51
C TYR A 179 10.52 -7.26 1.18
N VAL A 180 9.74 -8.34 1.12
CA VAL A 180 9.69 -9.24 -0.02
C VAL A 180 8.25 -9.53 -0.43
N ASN A 181 8.08 -10.02 -1.65
CA ASN A 181 6.83 -10.57 -2.11
C ASN A 181 7.07 -11.89 -2.87
N PRO A 182 6.38 -13.00 -2.52
CA PRO A 182 6.59 -14.30 -3.18
C PRO A 182 6.28 -14.30 -4.69
N VAL A 183 5.45 -13.40 -5.20
CA VAL A 183 5.17 -13.30 -6.65
C VAL A 183 6.14 -12.37 -7.40
N CYS A 184 6.89 -11.54 -6.68
CA CYS A 184 7.89 -10.64 -7.26
C CYS A 184 9.16 -11.42 -7.67
N ALA A 185 9.51 -11.40 -8.96
CA ALA A 185 10.65 -12.14 -9.47
C ALA A 185 12.01 -11.70 -8.86
N PRO A 186 12.31 -10.39 -8.72
CA PRO A 186 13.46 -9.92 -7.94
C PRO A 186 13.48 -10.44 -6.49
N SER A 187 12.34 -10.43 -5.79
CA SER A 187 12.26 -10.96 -4.42
C SER A 187 12.57 -12.46 -4.37
N ARG A 188 11.96 -13.26 -5.26
CA ARG A 188 12.24 -14.70 -5.35
C ARG A 188 13.71 -14.99 -5.60
N ARG A 189 14.34 -14.22 -6.50
CA ARG A 189 15.77 -14.37 -6.81
C ARG A 189 16.63 -14.10 -5.59
N ALA A 190 16.39 -12.99 -4.90
CA ALA A 190 17.14 -12.63 -3.70
C ALA A 190 17.01 -13.69 -2.60
N MET A 191 15.77 -14.10 -2.29
CA MET A 191 15.55 -15.13 -1.26
C MET A 191 16.15 -16.48 -1.64
N HIS A 192 16.11 -16.86 -2.93
CA HIS A 192 16.75 -18.08 -3.39
C HIS A 192 18.26 -18.01 -3.14
N VAL A 193 18.94 -16.98 -3.67
CA VAL A 193 20.39 -16.83 -3.54
C VAL A 193 20.83 -16.83 -2.08
N ILE A 194 20.19 -16.03 -1.23
CA ILE A 194 20.53 -15.93 0.20
C ILE A 194 20.43 -17.29 0.90
N LEU A 195 19.43 -18.10 0.54
CA LEU A 195 19.14 -19.36 1.23
C LEU A 195 19.82 -20.59 0.61
N SER A 196 20.20 -20.56 -0.68
CA SER A 196 20.83 -21.69 -1.36
C SER A 196 22.34 -21.58 -1.48
N GLU A 197 22.88 -20.38 -1.69
CA GLU A 197 24.29 -20.23 -2.07
C GLU A 197 25.21 -20.18 -0.84
N PRO A 198 26.31 -20.96 -0.81
CA PRO A 198 27.22 -21.03 0.35
C PRO A 198 27.81 -19.68 0.77
N GLU A 199 28.09 -18.82 -0.21
CA GLU A 199 28.69 -17.50 0.05
C GLU A 199 27.81 -16.58 0.92
N TRP A 200 26.50 -16.88 1.02
CA TRP A 200 25.49 -16.15 1.79
C TRP A 200 25.17 -16.76 3.16
N GLU A 201 25.80 -17.88 3.54
CA GLU A 201 25.50 -18.58 4.80
C GLU A 201 25.58 -17.68 6.04
N TRP A 202 26.53 -16.74 6.05
CA TRP A 202 26.80 -15.83 7.16
C TRP A 202 25.62 -14.89 7.48
N ILE A 203 24.81 -14.48 6.49
CA ILE A 203 23.70 -13.53 6.70
C ILE A 203 22.37 -14.21 7.01
N ARG A 204 22.22 -15.51 6.70
CA ARG A 204 21.00 -16.29 6.98
C ARG A 204 20.49 -16.13 8.42
N PRO A 205 21.32 -16.23 9.48
CA PRO A 205 20.82 -16.01 10.84
C PRO A 205 20.41 -14.56 11.15
N GLN A 206 20.81 -13.59 10.32
CA GLN A 206 20.55 -12.17 10.54
C GLN A 206 19.39 -11.63 9.72
N ILE A 207 18.95 -12.34 8.67
CA ILE A 207 17.86 -11.88 7.81
C ILE A 207 16.49 -12.35 8.27
N ARG A 208 15.49 -11.46 8.22
CA ARG A 208 14.06 -11.77 8.38
C ARG A 208 13.28 -11.24 7.20
N PHE A 209 12.44 -12.10 6.62
CA PHE A 209 11.57 -11.74 5.51
C PHE A 209 10.23 -11.22 6.03
N VAL A 210 9.83 -10.03 5.60
CA VAL A 210 8.55 -9.40 5.92
C VAL A 210 7.77 -9.17 4.64
N VAL A 211 6.48 -9.49 4.66
CA VAL A 211 5.57 -9.17 3.56
C VAL A 211 4.68 -8.03 4.00
N ARG A 212 4.68 -6.99 3.18
CA ARG A 212 3.89 -5.78 3.37
C ARG A 212 2.40 -6.10 3.45
N ARG A 213 1.64 -5.25 4.13
CA ARG A 213 0.18 -5.22 4.03
C ARG A 213 -0.28 -5.07 2.57
N SER A 214 -1.34 -5.77 2.21
CA SER A 214 -1.89 -5.81 0.85
C SER A 214 -3.40 -5.88 0.92
N PRO A 215 -4.13 -5.30 -0.04
CA PRO A 215 -5.58 -5.40 -0.12
C PRO A 215 -6.10 -6.83 -0.39
N ALA A 216 -5.20 -7.78 -0.69
CA ALA A 216 -5.54 -9.18 -0.89
C ALA A 216 -5.15 -10.05 0.33
N TRP A 217 -6.02 -10.99 0.67
CA TRP A 217 -5.79 -12.00 1.71
C TRP A 217 -6.37 -13.36 1.30
N PRO A 218 -5.72 -14.49 1.63
CA PRO A 218 -4.33 -14.57 2.09
C PRO A 218 -3.37 -14.07 1.01
N GLN A 219 -2.19 -13.60 1.40
CA GLN A 219 -1.19 -13.17 0.43
C GLN A 219 -0.67 -14.39 -0.34
N PHE A 220 -0.93 -14.40 -1.65
CA PHE A 220 -0.63 -15.54 -2.51
C PHE A 220 0.84 -15.95 -2.39
N GLY A 221 1.10 -17.24 -2.19
CA GLY A 221 2.45 -17.80 -2.10
C GLY A 221 3.11 -17.75 -0.72
N VAL A 222 2.61 -16.97 0.24
CA VAL A 222 3.22 -16.89 1.60
C VAL A 222 3.12 -18.22 2.34
N SER A 223 1.93 -18.84 2.37
CA SER A 223 1.73 -20.14 3.02
C SER A 223 2.63 -21.22 2.41
N GLU A 224 2.72 -21.27 1.07
CA GLU A 224 3.55 -22.26 0.37
C GLU A 224 5.06 -22.01 0.59
N TRP A 225 5.49 -20.75 0.66
CA TRP A 225 6.85 -20.40 1.05
C TRP A 225 7.17 -20.88 2.46
N ASN A 226 6.32 -20.54 3.44
CA ASN A 226 6.55 -20.85 4.86
C ASN A 226 6.57 -22.36 5.12
N LYS A 227 5.77 -23.15 4.39
CA LYS A 227 5.84 -24.62 4.46
C LYS A 227 7.17 -25.17 3.95
N ARG A 228 7.75 -24.59 2.89
CA ARG A 228 9.01 -25.05 2.29
C ARG A 228 10.25 -24.51 3.00
N ASN A 229 10.14 -23.37 3.67
CA ASN A 229 11.25 -22.68 4.32
C ASN A 229 10.94 -22.41 5.81
N PRO A 230 10.75 -23.45 6.65
CA PRO A 230 10.36 -23.26 8.04
C PRO A 230 11.39 -22.50 8.88
N SER A 231 12.66 -22.49 8.47
CA SER A 231 13.73 -21.73 9.13
C SER A 231 13.71 -20.23 8.78
N HIS A 232 13.08 -19.84 7.66
CA HIS A 232 13.02 -18.45 7.18
C HIS A 232 11.61 -18.12 6.68
N PRO A 233 10.60 -18.16 7.57
CA PRO A 233 9.24 -17.83 7.18
C PRO A 233 9.15 -16.35 6.80
N MET A 234 8.31 -16.07 5.82
CA MET A 234 7.77 -14.74 5.57
C MET A 234 6.81 -14.37 6.70
N LEU A 235 7.12 -13.27 7.37
CA LEU A 235 6.30 -12.68 8.42
C LEU A 235 5.37 -11.63 7.82
N LEU A 236 4.10 -11.66 8.20
CA LEU A 236 3.10 -10.73 7.68
C LEU A 236 3.09 -9.47 8.54
N GLN A 237 3.21 -8.29 7.94
CA GLN A 237 3.07 -7.03 8.66
C GLN A 237 1.66 -6.91 9.28
N ALA A 238 1.59 -6.57 10.57
CA ALA A 238 0.34 -6.53 11.33
C ALA A 238 -0.39 -5.18 11.31
N GLY A 239 0.33 -4.07 11.12
CA GLY A 239 -0.24 -2.71 11.10
C GLY A 239 0.70 -1.73 10.39
N SER A 240 0.29 -0.47 10.22
CA SER A 240 1.17 0.59 9.70
C SER A 240 2.14 1.10 10.76
N GLU A 241 1.74 1.10 12.02
CA GLU A 241 2.50 1.74 13.09
C GLU A 241 3.86 1.08 13.35
N GLY A 242 4.89 1.91 13.55
CA GLY A 242 6.29 1.49 13.60
C GLY A 242 6.88 0.92 12.30
N TRP A 243 6.08 0.71 11.26
CA TRP A 243 6.54 0.28 9.94
C TRP A 243 6.61 1.42 8.93
N LYS A 244 5.97 2.57 9.18
CA LYS A 244 5.87 3.71 8.24
C LYS A 244 7.21 4.11 7.61
N GLU A 245 8.27 4.21 8.42
CA GLU A 245 9.60 4.61 7.92
C GLU A 245 10.30 3.52 7.10
N LEU A 246 9.86 2.27 7.20
CA LEU A 246 10.36 1.11 6.46
C LEU A 246 9.47 0.77 5.28
N ASP A 247 8.28 1.37 5.21
CA ASP A 247 7.28 0.98 4.24
C ASP A 247 7.62 1.60 2.88
N VAL A 248 7.98 0.73 1.95
CA VAL A 248 8.47 1.07 0.62
C VAL A 248 7.58 0.38 -0.40
N TYR A 249 7.25 1.10 -1.47
CA TYR A 249 6.27 0.66 -2.47
C TYR A 249 6.83 -0.34 -3.49
N GLU A 250 8.05 -0.81 -3.28
CA GLU A 250 8.79 -1.69 -4.18
C GLU A 250 9.30 -2.90 -3.40
N THR A 251 9.54 -4.02 -4.09
CA THR A 251 10.15 -5.20 -3.48
C THR A 251 11.15 -5.84 -4.46
N PRO A 252 12.27 -6.39 -3.97
CA PRO A 252 12.66 -6.43 -2.57
C PRO A 252 13.29 -5.11 -2.10
N VAL A 253 13.16 -4.81 -0.82
CA VAL A 253 13.93 -3.75 -0.15
C VAL A 253 14.51 -4.29 1.14
N PHE A 254 15.76 -3.94 1.43
CA PHE A 254 16.49 -4.45 2.58
C PHE A 254 16.85 -3.30 3.50
N HIS A 255 16.40 -3.39 4.75
CA HIS A 255 16.77 -2.45 5.80
C HIS A 255 17.80 -3.13 6.70
N VAL A 256 18.98 -2.54 6.78
CA VAL A 256 20.08 -3.00 7.62
C VAL A 256 20.00 -2.29 8.96
N PHE A 257 19.99 -3.06 10.04
CA PHE A 257 19.95 -2.57 11.41
C PHE A 257 21.16 -3.06 12.20
N ARG A 258 21.55 -2.29 13.22
CA ARG A 258 22.44 -2.75 14.29
C ARG A 258 21.88 -2.33 15.65
N ASN A 259 21.59 -3.29 16.52
CA ASN A 259 20.99 -3.04 17.84
C ASN A 259 19.70 -2.18 17.74
N GLY A 260 18.84 -2.49 16.76
CA GLY A 260 17.61 -1.75 16.48
C GLY A 260 17.78 -0.38 15.77
N LEU A 261 19.01 0.10 15.57
CA LEU A 261 19.27 1.34 14.82
C LEU A 261 19.41 1.05 13.34
N ARG A 262 18.59 1.70 12.50
CA ARG A 262 18.66 1.57 11.04
C ARG A 262 19.94 2.24 10.52
N LEU A 263 20.78 1.46 9.87
CA LEU A 263 22.01 1.93 9.24
C LEU A 263 21.80 2.29 7.77
N ARG A 264 21.02 1.48 7.04
CA ARG A 264 20.83 1.66 5.60
C ARG A 264 19.52 1.06 5.11
N THR A 265 19.03 1.59 4.00
CA THR A 265 17.97 1.01 3.17
C THR A 265 18.53 0.77 1.77
N LEU A 266 18.33 -0.42 1.23
CA LEU A 266 18.86 -0.88 -0.06
C LEU A 266 17.68 -1.31 -0.93
N THR A 267 17.47 -0.65 -2.06
CA THR A 267 16.31 -0.90 -2.93
C THR A 267 16.69 -1.82 -4.08
N GLY A 268 15.93 -2.90 -4.24
CA GLY A 268 16.20 -3.92 -5.25
C GLY A 268 17.32 -4.88 -4.85
N TRP A 269 17.48 -5.94 -5.64
CA TRP A 269 18.44 -7.00 -5.31
C TRP A 269 19.89 -6.63 -5.63
N ALA A 270 20.15 -5.89 -6.71
CA ALA A 270 21.53 -5.59 -7.13
C ALA A 270 22.29 -4.73 -6.11
N ASP A 271 21.72 -3.59 -5.69
CA ASP A 271 22.32 -2.75 -4.64
C ASP A 271 22.43 -3.50 -3.30
N ALA A 272 21.39 -4.28 -2.97
CA ALA A 272 21.40 -5.08 -1.76
C ALA A 272 22.52 -6.14 -1.76
N SER A 273 22.73 -6.83 -2.88
CA SER A 273 23.72 -7.90 -2.92
C SER A 273 25.13 -7.37 -2.72
N ASP A 274 25.49 -6.29 -3.41
CA ASP A 274 26.83 -5.71 -3.34
C ASP A 274 27.12 -5.19 -1.94
N HIS A 275 26.17 -4.46 -1.34
CA HIS A 275 26.36 -3.92 0.00
C HIS A 275 26.41 -5.01 1.07
N LEU A 276 25.51 -5.99 1.05
CA LEU A 276 25.52 -7.07 2.03
C LEU A 276 26.83 -7.86 1.96
N MET A 277 27.36 -8.13 0.76
CA MET A 277 28.66 -8.81 0.62
C MET A 277 29.81 -7.97 1.18
N SER A 278 29.79 -6.64 1.03
CA SER A 278 30.79 -5.78 1.67
C SER A 278 30.77 -5.83 3.21
N LEU A 279 29.59 -6.06 3.81
CA LEU A 279 29.49 -6.22 5.26
C LEU A 279 30.16 -7.51 5.75
N LYS A 280 30.16 -8.58 4.93
CA LYS A 280 30.82 -9.85 5.25
C LYS A 280 32.29 -9.67 5.59
N GLU A 281 32.98 -8.75 4.90
CA GLU A 281 34.40 -8.47 5.10
C GLU A 281 34.70 -7.77 6.44
N SER A 282 33.66 -7.27 7.11
CA SER A 282 33.74 -6.61 8.42
C SER A 282 33.44 -7.54 9.60
N PHE A 283 33.18 -8.83 9.35
CA PHE A 283 32.99 -9.90 10.33
C PHE A 283 34.12 -10.92 10.27
#